data_AF-A0A972RZQ3-F1
#
_entry.id   AF-A0A972RZQ3-F1
#
_cell.length_a   1.000
_cell.length_b   1.000
_cell.length_c   1.000
_cell.angle_alpha   90.00
_cell.angle_beta   90.00
_cell.angle_gamma   90.00
#
_symmetry.space_group_name_H-M   'P 1'
#
loop_
_entity.id
_entity.type
_entity.pdbx_description
1 polymer ?
#
loop_
_entity_poly.entity_id
_entity_poly.type
_entity_poly.pdbx_seq_one_letter_code
_entity_poly.pdbx_strand_id
1 'polypeptide(L)'
;MELYLILAAILGIFVAIFAIQNAVAVTVKFLIWEFQSSLAVLIIISMLAGMLLVFLLSIPGRIKRRKELYDKQKKIRELERRLAELEAQKSASQTSSQEGGDEK
;
A
#
# COMPACT_ATOMS: atom_id res chain seq x y z
N MET A 1 3.42 -8.21 -21.51
CA MET A 1 4.22 -6.98 -21.25
C MET A 1 4.11 -5.99 -22.40
N GLU A 2 4.27 -6.44 -23.65
CA GLU A 2 4.20 -5.55 -24.84
C GLU A 2 2.80 -4.95 -25.09
N LEU A 3 1.72 -5.68 -24.78
CA LEU A 3 0.35 -5.17 -24.93
C LEU A 3 0.11 -3.88 -24.11
N TYR A 4 0.68 -3.79 -22.90
CA TYR A 4 0.56 -2.58 -22.08
C TYR A 4 1.28 -1.39 -22.70
N LEU A 5 2.43 -1.62 -23.34
CA LEU A 5 3.17 -0.57 -24.05
C LEU A 5 2.39 -0.08 -25.27
N ILE A 6 1.80 -1.00 -26.03
CA ILE A 6 0.95 -0.66 -27.18
C ILE A 6 -0.27 0.14 -26.71
N LEU A 7 -0.94 -0.31 -25.65
CA LEU A 7 -2.11 0.40 -25.11
C LEU A 7 -1.75 1.78 -24.54
N ALA A 8 -0.60 1.89 -23.87
CA ALA A 8 -0.08 3.16 -23.38
C ALA A 8 0.30 4.11 -24.53
N ALA A 9 0.88 3.61 -25.61
CA ALA A 9 1.19 4.40 -26.80
C ALA A 9 -0.08 4.93 -27.47
N ILE A 10 -1.09 4.07 -27.64
CA ILE A 10 -2.40 4.47 -28.17
C ILE A 10 -3.01 5.57 -27.29
N LEU A 11 -3.04 5.37 -25.97
CA LEU A 11 -3.54 6.38 -25.03
C LEU A 11 -2.74 7.68 -25.11
N GLY A 12 -1.42 7.60 -25.23
CA GLY A 12 -0.54 8.75 -25.41
C GLY A 12 -0.86 9.55 -26.67
N ILE A 13 -1.18 8.87 -27.79
CA ILE A 13 -1.63 9.52 -29.02
C ILE A 13 -2.95 10.25 -28.79
N PHE A 14 -3.92 9.63 -28.11
CA PHE A 14 -5.19 10.30 -27.77
C PHE A 14 -4.96 11.55 -26.90
N VAL A 15 -4.08 11.47 -25.90
CA VAL A 15 -3.72 12.62 -25.05
C VAL A 15 -3.04 13.72 -25.87
N ALA A 16 -2.14 13.37 -26.78
CA ALA A 16 -1.46 14.33 -27.65
C ALA A 16 -2.44 15.04 -28.59
N ILE A 17 -3.35 14.30 -29.23
CA ILE A 17 -4.41 14.86 -30.06
C ILE A 17 -5.29 15.80 -29.24
N PHE A 18 -5.71 15.37 -28.05
CA PHE A 18 -6.50 16.17 -27.13
C PHE A 18 -5.78 17.48 -26.77
N ALA A 19 -4.49 17.42 -26.46
CA ALA A 19 -3.68 18.59 -26.14
C ALA A 19 -3.55 19.57 -27.32
N ILE A 20 -3.31 19.06 -28.54
CA ILE A 20 -3.20 19.88 -29.75
C ILE A 20 -4.55 20.55 -30.07
N GLN A 21 -5.65 19.79 -30.04
CA GLN A 21 -6.98 20.34 -30.34
C GLN A 21 -7.45 21.35 -29.29
N ASN A 22 -7.03 21.18 -28.04
CA ASN A 22 -7.41 22.05 -26.92
C ASN A 22 -6.28 22.99 -26.51
N ALA A 23 -5.39 23.36 -27.43
CA ALA A 23 -4.24 24.24 -27.16
C ALA A 23 -4.64 25.71 -26.96
N VAL A 24 -5.87 26.10 -27.33
CA VAL A 24 -6.39 27.45 -27.13
C VAL A 24 -6.42 27.78 -25.64
N ALA A 25 -5.88 28.95 -25.29
CA ALA A 25 -5.84 29.42 -23.92
C ALA A 25 -7.25 29.80 -23.44
N VAL A 26 -7.63 29.28 -22.28
CA VAL A 26 -8.83 29.65 -21.53
C VAL A 26 -8.43 30.42 -20.28
N THR A 27 -9.19 31.47 -19.96
CA THR A 27 -8.99 32.22 -18.73
C THR A 27 -9.68 31.52 -17.57
N VAL A 28 -8.92 31.19 -16.54
CA VAL A 28 -9.41 30.62 -15.29
C VAL A 28 -9.41 31.72 -14.24
N LYS A 29 -10.57 31.97 -13.64
CA LYS A 29 -10.71 32.82 -12.45
C LYS A 29 -10.98 31.93 -11.24
N PHE A 30 -10.13 32.01 -10.23
CA PHE A 30 -10.24 31.24 -9.00
C PHE A 30 -10.01 32.14 -7.78
N LEU A 31 -11.11 32.47 -7.07
CA LEU A 31 -11.13 33.48 -6.01
C LEU A 31 -10.49 34.82 -6.47
N ILE A 32 -9.26 35.10 -6.03
CA ILE A 32 -8.50 36.32 -6.36
C ILE A 32 -7.46 36.09 -7.48
N TRP A 33 -7.29 34.87 -7.96
CA TRP A 33 -6.34 34.53 -9.01
C TRP A 33 -7.02 34.48 -10.37
N GLU A 34 -6.33 35.03 -11.36
CA GLU A 34 -6.71 34.94 -12.76
C GLU A 34 -5.48 34.59 -13.59
N PHE A 35 -5.59 33.53 -14.38
CA PHE A 35 -4.50 33.09 -15.25
C PHE A 35 -5.06 32.44 -16.51
N GLN A 36 -4.23 32.35 -17.54
CA GLN A 36 -4.60 31.73 -18.80
C GLN A 36 -3.83 30.42 -18.96
N SER A 37 -4.54 29.35 -19.34
CA SER A 37 -3.94 28.05 -19.61
C SER A 37 -4.78 27.29 -20.63
N SER A 38 -4.21 26.27 -21.26
CA SER A 38 -5.00 25.40 -22.13
C SER A 38 -5.85 24.43 -21.29
N LEU A 39 -7.00 24.01 -21.83
CA LEU A 39 -7.86 23.03 -21.13
C LEU A 39 -7.11 21.73 -20.81
N ALA A 40 -6.21 21.33 -21.70
CA ALA A 40 -5.41 20.11 -21.51
C ALA A 40 -4.51 20.20 -20.26
N VAL A 41 -3.82 21.32 -20.07
CA VAL A 41 -2.96 21.53 -18.90
C VAL A 41 -3.79 21.55 -17.61
N LEU A 42 -4.94 22.22 -17.62
CA LEU A 42 -5.84 22.28 -16.46
C LEU A 42 -6.33 20.89 -16.04
N ILE A 43 -6.73 20.05 -17.00
CA ILE A 43 -7.17 18.69 -16.72
C ILE A 43 -6.03 17.86 -16.14
N ILE A 44 -4.83 17.90 -16.74
CA ILE A 44 -3.67 17.16 -16.22
C ILE A 44 -3.36 17.57 -14.78
N ILE A 45 -3.30 18.87 -14.49
CA ILE A 45 -3.03 19.38 -13.14
C ILE A 45 -4.12 18.95 -12.16
N SER A 46 -5.40 19.03 -12.55
CA SER A 46 -6.52 18.61 -11.69
C SER A 46 -6.48 17.11 -11.37
N MET A 47 -6.13 16.27 -12.35
CA MET A 47 -5.98 14.83 -12.16
C MET A 47 -4.80 14.52 -11.24
N LEU A 48 -3.65 15.18 -11.44
CA LEU A 48 -2.48 15.03 -10.57
C LEU A 48 -2.78 15.47 -9.14
N ALA A 49 -3.50 16.59 -8.96
CA ALA A 49 -3.92 17.06 -7.65
C ALA A 49 -4.88 16.06 -6.98
N GLY A 50 -5.85 15.51 -7.71
CA GLY A 50 -6.75 14.47 -7.21
C GLY A 50 -6.01 13.19 -6.81
N MET A 51 -5.08 12.72 -7.64
CA MET A 51 -4.22 11.57 -7.32
C MET A 51 -3.39 11.81 -6.07
N LEU A 52 -2.78 13.00 -5.96
CA LEU A 52 -1.99 13.38 -4.79
C LEU A 52 -2.86 13.44 -3.54
N LEU A 53 -4.07 13.96 -3.63
CA LEU A 53 -5.03 14.03 -2.53
C LEU A 53 -5.42 12.63 -2.06
N VAL A 54 -5.79 11.72 -2.96
CA VAL A 54 -6.09 10.32 -2.63
C VAL A 54 -4.88 9.62 -2.02
N PHE A 55 -3.69 9.85 -2.57
CA PHE A 55 -2.45 9.31 -2.02
C PHE A 55 -2.24 9.77 -0.58
N LEU A 56 -2.39 11.07 -0.31
CA LEU A 56 -2.21 11.66 1.01
C LEU A 56 -3.23 11.12 2.02
N LEU A 57 -4.50 11.00 1.61
CA LEU A 57 -5.55 10.38 2.42
C LEU A 57 -5.29 8.89 2.72
N SER A 58 -4.52 8.19 1.87
CA SER A 58 -4.18 6.77 2.08
C SER A 58 -3.09 6.53 3.14
N ILE A 59 -2.26 7.54 3.45
CA ILE A 59 -1.12 7.44 4.39
C ILE A 59 -1.52 6.92 5.78
N PRO A 60 -2.51 7.48 6.49
CA PRO A 60 -2.85 7.02 7.84
C PRO A 60 -3.31 5.55 7.85
N GLY A 61 -4.04 5.10 6.82
CA GLY A 61 -4.44 3.71 6.67
C GLY A 61 -3.24 2.77 6.51
N ARG A 62 -2.24 3.16 5.72
CA ARG A 62 -1.00 2.40 5.54
C ARG A 62 -0.19 2.29 6.83
N ILE A 63 -0.13 3.37 7.62
CA ILE A 63 0.57 3.37 8.92
C ILE A 63 -0.11 2.42 9.91
N LYS A 64 -1.45 2.50 10.03
CA LYS A 64 -2.21 1.60 10.91
C LYS A 64 -1.99 0.12 10.53
N ARG A 65 -2.06 -0.20 9.24
CA ARG A 65 -1.81 -1.56 8.74
C ARG A 65 -0.39 -2.04 9.03
N ARG A 66 0.63 -1.18 8.87
CA ARG A 66 2.02 -1.52 9.22
C ARG A 66 2.18 -1.82 10.71
N LYS A 67 1.55 -1.02 11.58
CA LYS A 67 1.57 -1.25 13.02
C LYS A 67 0.88 -2.57 13.37
N GLU A 68 -0.29 -2.83 12.80
CA GLU A 68 -1.02 -4.07 13.02
C GLU A 68 -0.22 -5.29 12.57
N LEU A 69 0.47 -5.22 11.42
CA LEU A 69 1.35 -6.28 10.95
C LEU A 69 2.51 -6.54 11.92
N TYR A 70 3.12 -5.48 12.45
CA TYR A 70 4.18 -5.59 13.45
C TYR A 70 3.67 -6.27 14.74
N ASP A 71 2.51 -5.85 15.22
CA ASP A 71 1.89 -6.42 16.43
C ASP A 71 1.52 -7.89 16.24
N LYS A 72 0.97 -8.26 15.07
CA LYS A 72 0.69 -9.67 14.73
C LYS A 72 1.98 -10.50 14.67
N GLN A 73 3.04 -10.01 14.03
CA GLN A 73 4.33 -10.71 13.98
C GLN A 73 4.95 -10.89 15.37
N LYS A 74 4.81 -9.90 16.25
CA LYS A 74 5.27 -10.01 17.65
C LYS A 74 4.51 -11.12 18.39
N LYS A 75 3.18 -11.20 18.20
CA LYS A 75 2.36 -12.27 18.79
C LYS A 75 2.74 -13.65 18.25
N ILE A 76 3.01 -13.78 16.95
CA ILE A 76 3.45 -15.05 16.35
C ILE A 76 4.73 -15.55 17.04
N ARG A 77 5.76 -14.70 17.15
CA ARG A 77 7.01 -15.06 17.82
C ARG A 77 6.84 -15.46 19.28
N GLU A 78 5.99 -14.75 20.02
CA GLU A 78 5.68 -15.08 21.41
C GLU A 78 4.99 -16.46 21.53
N LEU A 79 4.02 -16.73 20.65
CA LEU A 79 3.32 -18.01 20.63
C LEU A 79 4.25 -19.17 20.25
N GLU A 80 5.12 -18.97 19.25
CA GLU A 80 6.16 -19.95 18.88
C GLU A 80 7.09 -20.26 20.06
N ARG A 81 7.50 -19.23 20.81
CA ARG A 81 8.35 -19.42 22.01
C ARG A 81 7.65 -20.23 23.09
N ARG A 82 6.38 -19.93 23.38
CA ARG A 82 5.59 -20.68 24.38
C ARG A 82 5.35 -22.13 23.97
N LEU A 83 5.12 -22.37 22.67
CA LEU A 83 5.02 -23.73 22.13
C LEU A 83 6.31 -24.52 22.39
N ALA A 84 7.47 -23.95 22.06
CA ALA A 84 8.76 -24.59 22.33
C ALA A 84 9.00 -24.85 23.84
N GLU A 85 8.64 -23.90 24.72
CA GLU A 85 8.74 -24.07 26.17
C GLU A 85 7.83 -25.18 26.70
N LEU A 86 6.59 -25.27 26.20
CA LEU A 86 5.63 -26.32 26.58
C LEU A 86 6.05 -27.70 26.06
N GLU A 87 6.59 -27.79 24.85
CA GLU A 87 7.13 -29.04 24.30
C GLU A 87 8.35 -29.52 25.10
N ALA A 88 9.25 -28.61 25.49
CA ALA A 88 10.39 -28.93 26.35
C ALA A 88 9.95 -29.42 27.73
N GLN A 89 8.97 -28.75 28.36
CA GLN A 89 8.41 -29.17 29.65
C GLN A 89 7.72 -30.55 29.57
N LYS A 90 6.92 -30.78 28.51
CA LYS A 90 6.26 -32.08 28.29
C LYS A 90 7.28 -33.21 28.13
N SER A 91 8.37 -32.95 27.39
CA SER A 91 9.46 -33.90 27.20
C SER A 91 10.16 -34.21 28.54
N ALA A 92 10.42 -33.19 29.37
CA ALA A 92 11.03 -33.36 30.69
C ALA A 92 10.13 -34.13 31.69
N SER A 93 8.81 -33.88 31.68
CA SER A 93 7.85 -34.60 32.55
C SER A 93 7.59 -36.05 32.10
N GLN A 94 7.80 -36.38 30.83
CA GLN A 94 7.71 -37.76 30.33
C GLN A 94 8.94 -38.58 30.74
N THR A 95 10.14 -37.98 30.76
CA THR A 95 11.37 -38.64 31.23
C THR A 95 11.31 -38.94 32.73
N SER A 96 10.82 -38.01 33.56
CA SER A 96 10.70 -38.23 35.01
C SER A 96 9.59 -39.22 35.42
N SER A 97 8.60 -39.47 34.55
CA SER A 97 7.56 -40.47 34.79
C SER A 97 7.96 -41.88 34.37
N GLN A 98 9.00 -42.05 33.53
CA GLN A 98 9.55 -43.36 33.17
C GLN A 98 10.58 -43.85 34.19
N GLU A 99 11.36 -42.98 34.82
CA GLU A 99 12.35 -43.38 35.85
C GLU A 99 11.71 -43.82 37.19
N GLY A 100 10.52 -43.32 37.54
CA GLY A 100 9.82 -43.71 38.78
C GLY A 100 9.04 -45.04 38.71
N GLY A 101 9.03 -45.72 37.57
CA GLY A 101 8.27 -46.96 37.35
C GLY A 101 9.06 -48.27 37.56
N ASP A 102 10.39 -48.19 37.65
CA ASP A 102 11.27 -49.37 37.71
C ASP A 102 11.69 -49.74 39.15
N GLU A 103 11.17 -49.02 40.17
CA GLU A 103 11.56 -49.18 41.58
C GLU A 103 10.50 -49.90 42.45
N LYS A 104 9.64 -50.74 41.86
CA LYS A 104 8.70 -51.60 42.63
C LYS A 104 8.84 -53.08 42.33
#